data_AF-A0A4Y2JPY0-F1
#
_entry.id   AF-A0A4Y2JPY0-F1
#
_cell.length_a   1.000
_cell.length_b   1.000
_cell.length_c   1.000
_cell.angle_alpha   90.00
_cell.angle_beta   90.00
_cell.angle_gamma   90.00
#
_symmetry.space_group_name_H-M   'P 1'
#
loop_
_entity.id
_entity.type
_entity.pdbx_description
1 polymer ?
#
loop_
_entity_poly.entity_id
_entity_poly.type
_entity_poly.pdbx_seq_one_letter_code
_entity_poly.pdbx_strand_id
1 'polypeptide(L)'
;MLSTIRTINFVEQCKKKSNGDVEDIITKKPKAILDYNRTMGGVDMTDQCLSYYPTVQNQQKKYKKIFRQLLNQSVWYAFVLFKKCGGTIMHLDFRMNLVQSLLQTYGEKKHLRHPVADHLTGRHFASHIEATEKKKMPTRVCIVCSKKFDKGRLVRKES
;
A
#
# COMPACT_ATOMS: atom_id res chain seq x y z
N MET A 1 -2.94 -36.38 16.73
CA MET A 1 -1.84 -35.73 15.99
C MET A 1 -0.80 -36.79 15.69
N LEU A 2 -0.51 -37.01 14.41
CA LEU A 2 0.42 -38.04 13.98
C LEU A 2 1.83 -37.43 13.84
N SER A 3 2.85 -38.09 14.35
CA SER A 3 4.25 -37.69 14.19
C SER A 3 5.08 -38.92 13.84
N THR A 4 5.86 -38.82 12.78
CA THR A 4 6.76 -39.89 12.33
C THR A 4 8.07 -39.92 13.12
N ILE A 5 8.41 -38.82 13.81
CA ILE A 5 9.74 -38.60 14.41
C ILE A 5 9.68 -38.62 15.94
N ARG A 6 8.54 -38.28 16.56
CA ARG A 6 8.45 -38.13 18.01
C ARG A 6 7.72 -39.30 18.66
N THR A 7 8.46 -40.04 19.49
CA THR A 7 7.91 -40.98 20.49
C THR A 7 7.00 -40.25 21.47
N ILE A 8 6.07 -40.96 22.12
CA ILE A 8 5.10 -40.43 23.09
C ILE A 8 5.82 -39.97 24.37
N ASN A 9 6.48 -38.81 24.29
CA ASN A 9 7.12 -38.14 25.42
C ASN A 9 6.19 -37.05 25.93
N PHE A 10 5.82 -37.12 27.20
CA PHE A 10 5.03 -36.09 27.85
C PHE A 10 5.95 -35.03 28.46
N VAL A 11 5.59 -33.76 28.31
CA VAL A 11 6.30 -32.62 28.85
C VAL A 11 5.32 -31.80 29.67
N GLU A 12 5.80 -31.30 30.80
CA GLU A 12 5.07 -30.38 31.65
C GLU A 12 5.08 -28.98 31.04
N GLN A 13 3.88 -28.38 30.94
CA GLN A 13 3.72 -27.02 30.46
C GLN A 13 3.01 -26.21 31.53
N CYS A 14 3.64 -25.12 31.98
CA CYS A 14 2.96 -24.10 32.78
C CYS A 14 1.99 -23.33 31.89
N LYS A 15 0.71 -23.36 32.24
CA LYS A 15 -0.31 -22.50 31.63
C LYS A 15 -0.65 -21.37 32.59
N LYS A 16 -0.70 -20.15 32.05
CA LYS A 16 -1.29 -19.00 32.74
C LYS A 16 -2.82 -19.07 32.62
N LYS A 17 -3.55 -18.91 33.73
CA LYS A 17 -5.02 -18.73 33.71
C LYS A 17 -5.35 -17.39 33.02
N SER A 18 -6.49 -17.34 32.31
CA SER A 18 -6.97 -16.13 31.63
C SER A 18 -7.52 -15.06 32.57
N ASN A 19 -7.79 -15.42 33.83
CA ASN A 19 -8.31 -14.52 34.86
C ASN A 19 -7.28 -14.38 35.96
N GLY A 20 -6.60 -13.23 36.01
CA GLY A 20 -6.01 -12.52 37.17
C GLY A 20 -5.09 -13.25 38.16
N ASP A 21 -5.44 -14.46 38.57
CA ASP A 21 -4.78 -15.24 39.60
C ASP A 21 -3.72 -16.15 38.96
N VAL A 22 -2.46 -15.78 39.18
CA VAL A 22 -1.29 -16.49 38.67
C VAL A 22 -1.06 -17.74 39.52
N GLU A 23 -1.82 -18.78 39.25
CA GLU A 23 -1.43 -20.15 39.59
C GLU A 23 -0.95 -20.84 38.31
N ASP A 24 0.32 -21.26 38.30
CA ASP A 24 0.89 -22.05 37.23
C ASP A 24 0.26 -23.44 37.21
N ILE A 25 -0.72 -23.66 36.32
CA ILE A 25 -1.27 -25.00 36.12
C ILE A 25 -0.25 -25.80 35.33
N ILE A 26 0.42 -26.74 35.99
CA ILE A 26 1.31 -27.71 35.35
C ILE A 26 0.44 -28.75 34.64
N THR A 27 0.34 -28.66 33.32
CA THR A 27 -0.38 -29.65 32.51
C THR A 27 0.62 -30.53 31.75
N LYS A 28 0.50 -31.86 31.86
CA LYS A 28 1.28 -32.80 31.04
C LYS A 28 0.67 -32.90 29.63
N LYS A 29 1.46 -32.55 28.61
CA LYS A 29 1.07 -32.68 27.20
C LYS A 29 2.11 -33.46 26.42
N PRO A 30 1.71 -34.25 25.40
CA PRO A 30 2.65 -34.84 24.46
C PRO A 30 3.50 -33.76 23.79
N LYS A 31 4.82 -33.97 23.74
CA LYS A 31 5.78 -33.09 23.08
C LYS A 31 5.41 -32.79 21.63
N ALA A 32 4.88 -33.80 20.92
CA ALA A 32 4.39 -33.66 19.56
C ALA A 32 3.36 -32.53 19.41
N ILE A 33 2.43 -32.40 20.36
CA ILE A 33 1.40 -31.36 20.35
C ILE A 33 2.00 -29.98 20.59
N LEU A 34 2.92 -29.87 21.55
CA LEU A 34 3.58 -28.58 21.86
C LEU A 34 4.35 -28.04 20.66
N ASP A 35 5.12 -28.90 20.03
CA ASP A 35 5.96 -28.52 18.91
C ASP A 35 5.12 -28.18 17.66
N TYR A 36 4.03 -28.91 17.41
CA TYR A 36 3.09 -28.53 16.35
C TYR A 36 2.49 -27.15 16.61
N ASN A 37 1.99 -26.90 17.83
CA ASN A 37 1.41 -25.61 18.17
C ASN A 37 2.43 -24.46 18.04
N ARG A 38 3.71 -24.74 18.28
CA ARG A 38 4.79 -23.76 18.09
C ARG A 38 5.04 -23.43 16.61
N THR A 39 4.88 -24.39 15.70
CA THR A 39 5.25 -24.23 14.29
C THR A 39 4.07 -23.98 13.35
N MET A 40 2.86 -24.41 13.71
CA MET A 40 1.70 -24.42 12.81
C MET A 40 1.29 -23.02 12.32
N GLY A 41 1.55 -21.98 13.11
CA GLY A 41 1.12 -20.61 12.80
C GLY A 41 1.97 -19.88 11.75
N GLY A 42 3.03 -20.49 11.22
CA GLY A 42 3.95 -19.79 10.29
C GLY A 42 3.28 -19.30 9.01
N VAL A 43 2.32 -20.06 8.48
CA VAL A 43 1.55 -19.69 7.27
C VAL A 43 0.60 -18.54 7.59
N ASP A 44 -0.23 -18.69 8.61
CA ASP A 44 -1.21 -17.68 9.04
C ASP A 44 -0.54 -16.34 9.39
N MET A 45 0.61 -16.40 10.08
CA MET A 45 1.40 -15.20 10.40
C MET A 45 1.92 -14.51 9.14
N THR A 46 2.38 -15.28 8.15
CA THR A 46 2.83 -14.71 6.88
C THR A 46 1.67 -14.08 6.11
N ASP A 47 0.52 -14.76 6.05
CA ASP A 47 -0.68 -14.26 5.40
C ASP A 47 -1.20 -12.98 6.08
N GLN A 48 -1.18 -12.93 7.41
CA GLN A 48 -1.48 -11.73 8.18
C GLN A 48 -0.50 -10.59 7.84
N CYS A 49 0.79 -10.88 7.79
CA CYS A 49 1.81 -9.87 7.44
C CYS A 49 1.61 -9.30 6.04
N LEU A 50 1.24 -10.15 5.07
CA LEU A 50 0.94 -9.73 3.70
C LEU A 50 -0.37 -8.95 3.60
N SER A 51 -1.33 -9.22 4.48
CA SER A 51 -2.63 -8.54 4.52
C SER A 51 -2.53 -7.06 4.91
N TYR A 52 -1.51 -6.66 5.68
CA TYR A 52 -1.31 -5.26 6.08
C TYR A 52 -1.00 -4.32 4.90
N TYR A 53 -0.41 -4.83 3.83
CA TYR A 53 -0.05 -4.05 2.64
C TYR A 53 -0.62 -4.72 1.38
N PRO A 54 -1.96 -4.68 1.19
CA PRO A 54 -2.59 -5.37 0.08
C PRO A 54 -2.23 -4.69 -1.24
N THR A 55 -1.66 -5.46 -2.17
CA THR A 55 -1.27 -4.96 -3.50
C THR A 55 -2.29 -5.25 -4.58
N VAL A 56 -3.25 -6.13 -4.30
CA VAL A 56 -4.29 -6.58 -5.25
C VAL A 56 -5.49 -5.63 -5.22
N GLN A 57 -6.01 -5.25 -6.39
CA GLN A 57 -7.22 -4.43 -6.53
C GLN A 57 -8.37 -5.23 -7.17
N ASN A 58 -9.62 -4.91 -6.80
CA ASN A 58 -10.83 -5.70 -7.13
C ASN A 58 -11.18 -5.79 -8.64
N GLN A 59 -10.50 -5.04 -9.52
CA GLN A 59 -10.81 -4.97 -10.96
C GLN A 59 -9.65 -5.43 -11.88
N GLN A 60 -8.73 -6.25 -11.37
CA GLN A 60 -7.54 -6.67 -12.13
C GLN A 60 -7.71 -8.04 -12.78
N LYS A 61 -7.18 -8.19 -14.01
CA LYS A 61 -7.05 -9.49 -14.69
C LYS A 61 -6.26 -10.47 -13.79
N LYS A 62 -6.66 -11.75 -13.75
CA LYS A 62 -6.14 -12.77 -12.82
C LYS A 62 -4.60 -12.85 -12.78
N TYR A 63 -3.92 -12.82 -13.94
CA TYR A 63 -2.45 -12.87 -13.99
C TYR A 63 -1.78 -11.66 -13.32
N LYS A 64 -2.37 -10.46 -13.40
CA LYS A 64 -1.86 -9.26 -12.71
C LYS A 64 -2.00 -9.41 -11.19
N LYS A 65 -3.09 -10.04 -10.73
CA LYS A 65 -3.30 -10.35 -9.30
C LYS A 65 -2.22 -11.29 -8.78
N ILE A 66 -1.90 -12.37 -9.51
CA ILE A 66 -0.82 -13.31 -9.15
C ILE A 66 0.53 -12.58 -9.10
N PHE A 67 0.88 -11.81 -10.13
CA PHE A 67 2.13 -11.05 -10.16
C PHE A 67 2.28 -10.11 -8.96
N ARG A 68 1.23 -9.34 -8.64
CA ARG A 68 1.26 -8.40 -7.50
C ARG A 68 1.36 -9.11 -6.15
N GLN A 69 0.77 -10.29 -6.02
CA GLN A 69 0.89 -11.11 -4.81
C GLN A 69 2.34 -11.60 -4.65
N LEU A 70 2.93 -12.15 -5.71
CA LEU A 70 4.33 -12.59 -5.71
C LEU A 70 5.30 -11.43 -5.41
N LEU A 71 5.03 -10.25 -5.97
CA LEU A 71 5.81 -9.05 -5.68
C LEU A 71 5.71 -8.64 -4.20
N ASN A 72 4.50 -8.62 -3.63
CA ASN A 72 4.30 -8.29 -2.22
C ASN A 72 5.05 -9.28 -1.30
N GLN A 73 4.96 -10.57 -1.61
CA GLN A 73 5.63 -11.64 -0.89
C GLN A 73 7.17 -11.53 -1.00
N SER A 74 7.68 -11.18 -2.16
CA SER A 74 9.12 -10.93 -2.38
C SER A 74 9.63 -9.77 -1.52
N VAL A 75 8.86 -8.67 -1.43
CA VAL A 75 9.21 -7.52 -0.56
C VAL A 75 9.21 -7.91 0.91
N TRP A 76 8.22 -8.70 1.35
CA TRP A 76 8.18 -9.22 2.72
C TRP A 76 9.39 -10.11 3.04
N TYR A 77 9.75 -11.03 2.15
CA TYR A 77 10.92 -11.89 2.36
C TYR A 77 12.24 -11.13 2.34
N ALA A 78 12.38 -10.12 1.48
CA ALA A 78 13.53 -9.21 1.52
C ALA A 78 13.62 -8.47 2.87
N PHE A 79 12.48 -8.02 3.41
CA PHE A 79 12.44 -7.41 4.74
C PHE A 79 12.82 -8.39 5.86
N VAL A 80 12.33 -9.64 5.81
CA VAL A 80 12.72 -10.67 6.78
C VAL A 80 14.23 -10.94 6.73
N LEU A 81 14.82 -10.99 5.54
CA LEU A 81 16.27 -11.13 5.37
C LEU A 81 17.01 -9.93 5.95
N PHE A 82 16.57 -8.71 5.64
CA PHE A 82 17.12 -7.48 6.20
C PHE A 82 17.09 -7.47 7.74
N LYS A 83 15.98 -7.90 8.35
CA LYS A 83 15.88 -8.07 9.81
C LYS A 83 16.88 -9.10 10.36
N LYS A 84 17.05 -10.22 9.67
CA LYS A 84 18.04 -11.25 10.05
C LYS A 84 19.49 -10.75 9.94
N CYS A 85 19.76 -9.80 9.05
CA CYS A 85 21.07 -9.16 8.90
C CYS A 85 21.30 -7.99 9.88
N GLY A 86 20.47 -7.83 10.91
CA GLY A 86 20.63 -6.78 11.93
C GLY A 86 19.88 -5.47 11.66
N GLY A 87 19.02 -5.44 10.64
CA GLY A 87 18.22 -4.27 10.31
C GLY A 87 17.21 -3.88 11.41
N THR A 88 17.19 -2.61 11.82
CA THR A 88 16.35 -2.15 12.95
C THR A 88 15.08 -1.44 12.52
N ILE A 89 15.00 -0.89 11.31
CA ILE A 89 13.84 -0.09 10.84
C ILE A 89 12.54 -0.90 10.73
N MET A 90 11.39 -0.22 10.77
CA MET A 90 10.09 -0.87 10.62
C MET A 90 9.82 -1.26 9.16
N HIS A 91 8.85 -2.15 8.95
CA HIS A 91 8.51 -2.65 7.61
C HIS A 91 8.02 -1.52 6.68
N LEU A 92 7.26 -0.55 7.21
CA LEU A 92 6.83 0.62 6.44
C LEU A 92 8.03 1.42 5.92
N ASP A 93 8.97 1.75 6.80
CA ASP A 93 10.18 2.50 6.46
C ASP A 93 11.03 1.76 5.43
N PHE A 94 11.16 0.43 5.59
CA PHE A 94 11.84 -0.41 4.63
C PHE A 94 11.20 -0.31 3.24
N ARG A 95 9.86 -0.36 3.14
CA ARG A 95 9.14 -0.22 1.88
C ARG A 95 9.31 1.17 1.27
N MET A 96 9.26 2.23 2.08
CA MET A 96 9.49 3.60 1.61
C MET A 96 10.90 3.77 1.06
N ASN A 97 11.92 3.27 1.76
CA ASN A 97 13.30 3.30 1.31
C ASN A 97 13.51 2.48 0.02
N LEU A 98 12.84 1.33 -0.10
CA LEU A 98 12.86 0.52 -1.31
C LEU A 98 12.26 1.30 -2.49
N VAL A 99 11.10 1.93 -2.32
CA VAL A 99 10.45 2.74 -3.36
C VAL A 99 11.33 3.91 -3.75
N GLN A 100 11.90 4.63 -2.78
CA GLN A 100 12.81 5.75 -3.05
C GLN A 100 14.05 5.31 -3.83
N SER A 101 14.67 4.19 -3.44
CA SER A 101 15.84 3.64 -4.13
C SER A 101 15.51 3.26 -5.58
N LEU A 102 14.35 2.63 -5.81
CA LEU A 102 13.89 2.26 -7.15
C LEU A 102 13.61 3.50 -8.01
N LEU A 103 12.98 4.54 -7.45
CA LEU A 103 12.75 5.81 -8.14
C LEU A 103 14.06 6.56 -8.43
N GLN A 104 15.04 6.50 -7.54
CA GLN A 104 16.33 7.12 -7.80
C GLN A 104 17.11 6.39 -8.91
N THR A 105 17.00 5.06 -8.98
CA THR A 105 17.74 4.23 -9.93
C THR A 105 17.09 4.20 -11.31
N TYR A 106 15.76 4.06 -11.35
CA TYR A 106 14.98 3.81 -12.57
C TYR A 106 13.88 4.84 -12.81
N GLY A 107 13.62 5.72 -11.83
CA GLY A 107 12.74 6.84 -12.07
C GLY A 107 13.37 7.71 -13.13
N GLU A 108 12.76 7.72 -14.30
CA GLU A 108 13.03 8.77 -15.27
C GLU A 108 12.99 10.10 -14.54
N LYS A 109 13.95 10.99 -14.80
CA LYS A 109 13.77 12.42 -14.60
C LYS A 109 12.67 12.87 -15.56
N LYS A 110 11.45 12.40 -15.35
CA LYS A 110 10.28 13.18 -15.64
C LYS A 110 10.48 14.39 -14.75
N HIS A 111 11.15 15.41 -15.30
CA HIS A 111 10.61 16.75 -15.17
C HIS A 111 9.12 16.52 -15.17
N LEU A 112 8.42 16.92 -14.11
CA LEU A 112 7.02 17.23 -14.19
C LEU A 112 6.91 18.34 -15.25
N ARG A 113 7.13 18.00 -16.52
CA ARG A 113 6.49 18.59 -17.66
C ARG A 113 5.06 18.13 -17.45
N HIS A 114 4.38 18.73 -16.47
CA HIS A 114 3.13 19.34 -16.85
C HIS A 114 3.54 20.34 -17.93
N PRO A 115 3.28 20.06 -19.21
CA PRO A 115 3.16 21.17 -20.11
C PRO A 115 1.90 21.86 -19.58
N VAL A 116 2.07 22.92 -18.80
CA VAL A 116 1.02 23.93 -18.62
C VAL A 116 0.47 24.34 -20.02
N ALA A 117 1.29 24.14 -21.07
CA ALA A 117 0.95 24.24 -22.48
C ALA A 117 -0.12 23.23 -23.00
N ASP A 118 -0.23 22.00 -22.49
CA ASP A 118 -1.21 21.00 -22.99
C ASP A 118 -2.62 21.20 -22.42
N HIS A 119 -2.76 22.04 -21.40
CA HIS A 119 -4.07 22.50 -20.95
C HIS A 119 -4.76 23.43 -21.97
N LEU A 120 -4.04 23.88 -23.01
CA LEU A 120 -4.54 24.84 -24.00
C LEU A 120 -4.94 24.20 -25.34
N THR A 121 -4.79 22.89 -25.51
CA THR A 121 -4.98 22.20 -26.80
C THR A 121 -6.34 21.53 -26.99
N GLY A 122 -7.33 21.75 -26.12
CA GLY A 122 -8.73 21.42 -26.45
C GLY A 122 -9.67 21.01 -25.30
N ARG A 123 -9.18 20.89 -24.05
CA ARG A 123 -10.05 20.60 -22.89
C ARG A 123 -10.33 21.87 -22.09
N HIS A 124 -11.60 22.11 -21.75
CA HIS A 124 -12.00 23.20 -20.87
C HIS A 124 -12.12 22.71 -19.43
N PHE A 125 -11.44 23.38 -18.50
CA PHE A 125 -11.59 23.14 -17.07
C PHE A 125 -12.26 24.35 -16.44
N ALA A 126 -13.49 24.17 -15.95
CA ALA A 126 -14.18 25.21 -15.21
C ALA A 126 -13.46 25.43 -13.87
N SER A 127 -13.17 26.68 -13.55
CA SER A 127 -12.70 27.10 -12.23
C SER A 127 -13.75 28.02 -11.62
N HIS A 128 -13.97 27.90 -10.31
CA HIS A 128 -14.83 28.82 -9.60
C HIS A 128 -14.13 30.18 -9.48
N ILE A 129 -14.90 31.26 -9.65
CA ILE A 129 -14.42 32.64 -9.48
C ILE A 129 -15.34 33.28 -8.46
N GLU A 130 -14.74 33.80 -7.39
CA GLU A 130 -15.50 34.48 -6.34
C GLU A 130 -16.15 35.76 -6.86
N ALA A 131 -17.31 36.10 -6.29
CA ALA A 131 -18.06 37.29 -6.65
C ALA A 131 -17.23 38.55 -6.43
N THR A 132 -17.28 39.47 -7.39
CA THR A 132 -16.66 40.80 -7.26
C THR A 132 -17.77 41.82 -7.02
N GLU A 133 -17.46 42.97 -6.40
CA GLU A 133 -18.42 44.06 -6.17
C GLU A 133 -19.24 44.45 -7.41
N LYS A 134 -18.62 44.35 -8.60
CA LYS A 134 -19.25 44.69 -9.89
C LYS A 134 -20.09 43.57 -10.50
N LYS A 135 -19.91 42.31 -10.08
CA LYS A 135 -20.60 41.15 -10.67
C LYS A 135 -20.71 39.97 -9.69
N LYS A 136 -21.95 39.64 -9.34
CA LYS A 136 -22.29 38.53 -8.43
C LYS A 136 -21.90 37.14 -8.97
N MET A 137 -21.92 36.96 -10.29
CA MET A 137 -21.50 35.71 -10.97
C MET A 137 -20.47 36.03 -12.06
N PRO A 138 -19.19 36.18 -11.68
CA PRO A 138 -18.14 36.49 -12.64
C PRO A 138 -17.83 35.30 -13.53
N THR A 139 -17.58 35.59 -14.81
CA THR A 139 -17.25 34.60 -15.84
C THR A 139 -15.97 35.03 -16.54
N ARG A 140 -15.03 34.10 -16.72
CA ARG A 140 -13.82 34.32 -17.53
C ARG A 140 -14.05 33.86 -18.96
N VAL A 141 -13.52 34.62 -19.90
CA VAL A 141 -13.49 34.27 -21.31
C VAL A 141 -12.41 33.22 -21.53
N CYS A 142 -12.74 32.13 -22.24
CA CYS A 142 -11.79 31.06 -22.51
C CYS A 142 -10.77 31.49 -23.58
N ILE A 143 -9.49 31.50 -23.23
CA ILE A 143 -8.41 31.93 -24.15
C ILE A 143 -8.32 31.04 -25.41
N VAL A 144 -8.72 29.77 -25.31
CA VAL A 144 -8.69 28.80 -26.43
C VAL A 144 -9.85 29.03 -27.41
N CYS A 145 -11.06 29.29 -26.89
CA CYS A 145 -12.26 29.51 -27.72
C CYS A 145 -12.43 30.95 -28.21
N SER A 146 -11.82 31.91 -27.52
CA SER A 146 -12.07 33.34 -27.76
C SER A 146 -10.89 33.99 -28.45
N LYS A 147 -10.59 33.49 -29.66
CA LYS A 147 -9.51 34.02 -30.51
C LYS A 147 -9.90 35.31 -31.26
N LYS A 148 -11.17 35.75 -31.18
CA LYS A 148 -11.66 36.97 -31.82
C LYS A 148 -11.65 38.12 -30.82
N PHE A 149 -11.23 39.30 -31.24
CA PHE A 149 -11.30 40.53 -30.46
C PHE A 149 -12.35 41.44 -31.09
N ASP A 150 -13.35 41.85 -30.32
CA ASP A 150 -14.41 42.76 -30.78
C ASP A 150 -14.70 43.80 -29.70
N LYS A 151 -14.85 45.07 -30.12
CA LYS A 151 -15.14 46.23 -29.27
C LYS A 151 -14.36 46.26 -27.93
N GLY A 152 -13.06 45.99 -27.99
CA GLY A 152 -12.18 46.05 -26.81
C GLY A 152 -12.21 44.83 -25.89
N ARG A 153 -12.87 43.72 -26.28
CA ARG A 153 -12.96 42.49 -25.48
C ARG A 153 -12.74 41.23 -26.32
N LEU A 154 -12.23 40.17 -25.69
CA LEU A 154 -12.14 38.84 -26.32
C LEU A 154 -13.53 38.22 -26.39
N VAL A 155 -13.94 37.80 -27.60
CA VAL A 155 -15.24 37.19 -27.89
C VAL A 155 -15.05 35.75 -28.36
N ARG A 156 -15.96 34.88 -27.93
CA ARG A 156 -15.99 33.46 -28.30
C ARG A 156 -16.23 33.32 -29.81
N LYS A 157 -15.47 32.45 -30.49
CA LYS A 157 -15.74 32.09 -31.89
C LYS A 157 -16.94 31.14 -31.91
N GLU A 158 -18.08 31.59 -32.41
CA GLU A 158 -19.20 30.71 -32.76
C GLU A 158 -18.78 29.87 -33.98
N SER A 159 -19.05 28.57 -33.92
CA SER A 159 -18.72 27.58 -34.96
C SER A 159 -19.64 27.73 -36.16
#